data_AF-A0A1M2V6S7-F1
#
_entry.id   AF-A0A1M2V6S7-F1
#
_cell.length_a   1.000
_cell.length_b   1.000
_cell.length_c   1.000
_cell.angle_alpha   90.00
_cell.angle_beta   90.00
_cell.angle_gamma   90.00
#
_symmetry.space_group_name_H-M   'P 1'
#
loop_
_entity.id
_entity.type
_entity.pdbx_description
1 polymer ?
#
loop_
_entity_poly.entity_id
_entity_poly.type
_entity_poly.pdbx_seq_one_letter_code
_entity_poly.pdbx_strand_id
1 'polypeptide(L)'
;MQREAERLRENTMLRILYMSLSVIFIAIFLAQNLGLVRCPLNDVSAAEKTELRRKWQRETAEWVRERVEHAAEVYIWEQERIEHAIDQTTWVQERSKHAADERTWEQERTTRRAEREEEERHRLEVVRRSQGVYWTEPHAERCHSYGTRFYSANLKDIPGDLNWLEVCESMPPVVIHGQNFGKPSNCDRDGNTVVGTWYIDFNEPSCKPYWDDFTDLVRAIRSRATAFHCSGFQLVLRA
;
A
#
# COMPACT_ATOMS: atom_id res chain seq x y z
N MET A 1 -93.04 -2.58 70.46
CA MET A 1 -94.02 -1.50 70.65
C MET A 1 -93.39 -0.10 70.70
N GLN A 2 -92.86 0.42 71.82
CA GLN A 2 -92.34 1.82 71.86
C GLN A 2 -91.13 2.06 70.93
N ARG A 3 -90.15 1.14 70.88
CA ARG A 3 -88.96 1.23 70.00
C ARG A 3 -89.24 1.04 68.50
N GLU A 4 -90.44 0.58 68.13
CA GLU A 4 -90.86 0.45 66.72
C GLU A 4 -91.53 1.73 66.23
N ALA A 5 -92.29 2.41 67.10
CA ALA A 5 -92.85 3.71 66.82
C ALA A 5 -91.77 4.79 66.65
N GLU A 6 -90.71 4.76 67.46
CA GLU A 6 -89.55 5.67 67.32
C GLU A 6 -88.78 5.43 66.00
N ARG A 7 -88.52 4.17 65.63
CA ARG A 7 -87.86 3.83 64.35
C ARG A 7 -88.71 4.18 63.12
N LEU A 8 -90.04 4.06 63.20
CA LEU A 8 -90.92 4.54 62.13
C LEU A 8 -90.88 6.07 62.01
N ARG A 9 -90.82 6.78 63.14
CA ARG A 9 -90.74 8.25 63.18
C ARG A 9 -89.39 8.76 62.63
N GLU A 10 -88.29 8.10 62.98
CA GLU A 10 -86.95 8.41 62.44
C GLU A 10 -86.88 8.17 60.93
N ASN A 11 -87.36 7.02 60.43
CA ASN A 11 -87.40 6.75 58.99
C ASN A 11 -88.30 7.72 58.23
N THR A 12 -89.40 8.15 58.85
CA THR A 12 -90.31 9.14 58.25
C THR A 12 -89.63 10.51 58.19
N MET A 13 -88.94 10.93 59.26
CA MET A 13 -88.14 12.17 59.27
C MET A 13 -87.01 12.13 58.24
N LEU A 14 -86.31 11.01 58.11
CA LEU A 14 -85.21 10.85 57.15
C LEU A 14 -85.71 10.90 55.69
N ARG A 15 -86.87 10.31 55.41
CA ARG A 15 -87.56 10.43 54.11
C ARG A 15 -87.99 11.87 53.83
N ILE A 16 -88.55 12.57 54.81
CA ILE A 16 -88.95 13.97 54.67
C ILE A 16 -87.72 14.85 54.39
N LEU A 17 -86.60 14.64 55.10
CA LEU A 17 -85.34 15.34 54.86
C LEU A 17 -84.80 15.08 53.46
N TYR A 18 -84.74 13.82 53.03
CA TYR A 18 -84.27 13.47 51.69
C TYR A 18 -85.13 14.08 50.59
N MET A 19 -86.46 14.05 50.75
CA MET A 19 -87.38 14.69 49.80
C MET A 19 -87.21 16.20 49.78
N SER A 20 -87.03 16.84 50.94
CA SER A 20 -86.80 18.29 51.02
C SER A 20 -85.49 18.70 50.36
N LEU A 21 -84.40 17.96 50.59
CA LEU A 21 -83.10 18.21 49.95
C LEU A 21 -83.17 17.96 48.44
N SER A 22 -83.87 16.91 48.01
CA SER A 22 -84.06 16.62 46.58
C SER A 22 -84.84 17.74 45.90
N VAL A 23 -85.89 18.26 46.53
CA VAL A 23 -86.66 19.42 46.01
C VAL A 23 -85.78 20.67 45.95
N ILE A 24 -84.95 20.92 46.96
CA ILE A 24 -84.00 22.05 46.96
C ILE A 24 -82.97 21.89 45.82
N PHE A 25 -82.40 20.70 45.64
CA PHE A 25 -81.46 20.42 44.56
C PHE A 25 -82.11 20.59 43.18
N ILE A 26 -83.33 20.08 43.00
CA ILE A 26 -84.08 20.24 41.76
C ILE A 26 -84.39 21.72 41.52
N ALA A 27 -84.80 22.46 42.55
CA ALA A 27 -85.07 23.90 42.44
C ALA A 27 -83.81 24.69 42.07
N ILE A 28 -82.66 24.38 42.67
CA ILE A 28 -81.37 25.01 42.31
C ILE A 28 -80.99 24.65 40.88
N PHE A 29 -81.11 23.39 40.47
CA PHE A 29 -80.81 22.95 39.11
C PHE A 29 -81.72 23.63 38.08
N LEU A 30 -83.03 23.71 38.35
CA LEU A 30 -83.98 24.42 37.50
C LEU A 30 -83.68 25.92 37.45
N ALA A 31 -83.35 26.55 38.58
CA ALA A 31 -82.99 27.96 38.62
C ALA A 31 -81.67 28.27 37.89
N GLN A 32 -80.71 27.35 37.90
CA GLN A 32 -79.47 27.42 37.10
C GLN A 32 -79.75 27.25 35.59
N ASN A 33 -80.63 26.33 35.20
CA ASN A 33 -80.98 26.10 33.79
C ASN A 33 -81.88 27.20 33.19
N LEU A 34 -82.80 27.75 34.00
CA LEU A 34 -83.69 28.85 33.60
C LEU A 34 -82.98 30.23 33.68
N GLY A 35 -81.72 30.28 34.12
CA GLY A 35 -80.94 31.51 34.20
C GLY A 35 -81.37 32.47 35.32
N LEU A 36 -82.19 32.03 36.26
CA LEU A 36 -82.65 32.79 37.44
C LEU A 36 -81.53 32.96 38.47
N VAL A 37 -80.62 31.99 38.56
CA VAL A 37 -79.39 32.07 39.36
C VAL A 37 -78.22 32.28 38.39
N ARG A 38 -77.53 33.42 38.49
CA ARG A 38 -76.29 33.66 37.75
C ARG A 38 -75.26 32.61 38.19
N CYS A 39 -74.90 31.69 37.30
CA CYS A 39 -73.74 30.84 37.52
C CYS A 39 -72.48 31.74 37.58
N PRO A 40 -71.62 31.64 38.61
CA PRO A 40 -70.39 32.43 38.75
C PRO A 40 -69.35 32.22 37.63
N LEU A 41 -69.67 31.39 36.64
CA LEU A 41 -68.77 30.99 35.57
C LEU A 41 -69.09 31.68 34.23
N ASN A 42 -70.01 32.64 34.20
CA ASN A 42 -70.42 33.34 32.98
C ASN A 42 -70.52 34.86 33.14
N ASP A 43 -69.61 35.44 33.91
CA ASP A 43 -69.49 36.90 34.07
C ASP A 43 -68.89 37.58 32.82
N VAL A 44 -68.42 36.77 31.86
CA VAL A 44 -67.78 37.21 30.63
C VAL A 44 -68.83 37.34 29.52
N SER A 45 -68.92 38.53 28.93
CA SER A 45 -69.84 38.81 27.82
C SER A 45 -69.56 37.91 26.61
N ALA A 46 -70.57 37.68 25.75
CA ALA A 46 -70.39 36.88 24.55
C ALA A 46 -69.29 37.45 23.62
N ALA A 47 -69.17 38.79 23.55
CA ALA A 47 -68.14 39.49 22.79
C ALA A 47 -66.73 39.25 23.36
N GLU A 48 -66.57 39.29 24.67
CA GLU A 48 -65.29 39.03 25.33
C GLU A 48 -64.84 37.56 25.18
N LYS A 49 -65.78 36.61 25.25
CA LYS A 49 -65.50 35.19 24.94
C LYS A 49 -65.04 34.98 23.50
N THR A 50 -65.62 35.72 22.53
CA THR A 50 -65.16 35.63 21.15
C THR A 50 -63.75 36.19 20.99
N GLU A 51 -63.40 37.25 21.72
CA GLU A 51 -62.04 37.80 21.67
C GLU A 51 -61.03 36.87 22.33
N LEU A 52 -61.35 36.27 23.49
CA LEU A 52 -60.51 35.26 24.13
C LEU A 52 -60.28 34.04 23.24
N ARG A 53 -61.32 33.55 22.53
CA ARG A 53 -61.16 32.46 21.56
C ARG A 53 -60.25 32.86 20.40
N ARG A 54 -60.38 34.09 19.88
CA ARG A 54 -59.50 34.59 18.81
C ARG A 54 -58.05 34.70 19.29
N LYS A 55 -57.83 35.20 20.50
CA LYS A 55 -56.50 35.27 21.12
C LYS A 55 -55.91 33.87 21.27
N TRP A 56 -56.65 32.94 21.85
CA TRP A 56 -56.24 31.54 22.00
C TRP A 56 -55.92 30.90 20.65
N GLN A 57 -56.75 31.14 19.63
CA GLN A 57 -56.50 30.62 18.28
C GLN A 57 -55.20 31.17 17.68
N ARG A 58 -54.89 32.46 17.87
CA ARG A 58 -53.62 33.06 17.43
C ARG A 58 -52.43 32.44 18.16
N GLU A 59 -52.49 32.39 19.48
CA GLU A 59 -51.41 31.82 20.32
C GLU A 59 -51.20 30.33 20.03
N THR A 60 -52.28 29.57 19.83
CA THR A 60 -52.18 28.15 19.45
C THR A 60 -51.57 28.01 18.06
N ALA A 61 -51.97 28.85 17.10
CA ALA A 61 -51.41 28.82 15.76
C ALA A 61 -49.91 29.19 15.75
N GLU A 62 -49.50 30.18 16.54
CA GLU A 62 -48.09 30.53 16.76
C GLU A 62 -47.31 29.36 17.37
N TRP A 63 -47.80 28.81 18.47
CA TRP A 63 -47.17 27.67 19.14
C TRP A 63 -47.05 26.44 18.23
N VAL A 64 -48.06 26.15 17.40
CA VAL A 64 -48.00 25.05 16.43
C VAL A 64 -46.93 25.33 15.38
N ARG A 65 -46.81 26.56 14.87
CA ARG A 65 -45.75 26.92 13.90
C ARG A 65 -44.36 26.73 14.49
N GLU A 66 -44.10 27.28 15.67
CA GLU A 66 -42.80 27.16 16.35
C GLU A 66 -42.42 25.69 16.57
N ARG A 67 -43.38 24.84 16.94
CA ARG A 67 -43.12 23.41 17.11
C ARG A 67 -42.81 22.68 15.81
N VAL A 68 -43.44 23.07 14.71
CA VAL A 68 -43.16 22.50 13.39
C VAL A 68 -41.77 22.93 12.92
N GLU A 69 -41.43 24.21 13.07
CA GLU A 69 -40.10 24.74 12.75
C GLU A 69 -39.02 24.06 13.59
N HIS A 70 -39.22 23.98 14.91
CA HIS A 70 -38.29 23.29 15.79
C HIS A 70 -38.16 21.79 15.48
N ALA A 71 -39.27 21.12 15.13
CA ALA A 71 -39.22 19.71 14.72
C ALA A 71 -38.45 19.53 13.40
N ALA A 72 -38.58 20.47 12.46
CA ALA A 72 -37.83 20.45 11.20
C ALA A 72 -36.33 20.67 11.45
N GLU A 73 -35.96 21.59 12.33
CA GLU A 73 -34.57 21.78 12.75
C GLU A 73 -34.00 20.50 13.38
N VAL A 74 -34.70 19.94 14.39
CA VAL A 74 -34.25 18.71 15.06
C VAL A 74 -34.08 17.55 14.08
N TYR A 75 -34.96 17.45 13.08
CA TYR A 75 -34.85 16.45 12.03
C TYR A 75 -33.54 16.59 11.22
N ILE A 76 -33.20 17.82 10.80
CA ILE A 76 -31.95 18.11 10.08
C ILE A 76 -30.74 17.73 10.94
N TRP A 77 -30.72 18.15 12.21
CA TRP A 77 -29.63 17.85 13.13
C TRP A 77 -29.48 16.34 13.37
N GLU A 78 -30.58 15.59 13.42
CA GLU A 78 -30.50 14.13 13.55
C GLU A 78 -29.91 13.48 12.29
N GLN A 79 -30.22 13.97 11.09
CA GLN A 79 -29.59 13.50 9.86
C GLN A 79 -28.08 13.78 9.87
N GLU A 80 -27.66 15.01 10.20
CA GLU A 80 -26.24 15.37 10.29
C GLU A 80 -25.51 14.51 11.33
N ARG A 81 -26.14 14.20 12.46
CA ARG A 81 -25.56 13.31 13.48
C ARG A 81 -25.37 11.89 12.96
N ILE A 82 -26.32 11.37 12.19
CA ILE A 82 -26.22 10.04 11.59
C ILE A 82 -25.09 10.03 10.56
N GLU A 83 -25.01 11.02 9.69
CA GLU A 83 -23.92 11.16 8.72
C GLU A 83 -22.57 11.25 9.42
N HIS A 84 -22.45 12.11 10.43
CA HIS A 84 -21.22 12.25 11.19
C HIS A 84 -20.82 10.95 11.91
N ALA A 85 -21.78 10.18 12.42
CA ALA A 85 -21.51 8.88 13.01
C ALA A 85 -20.99 7.88 11.97
N ILE A 86 -21.59 7.83 10.78
CA ILE A 86 -21.13 6.97 9.67
C ILE A 86 -19.70 7.36 9.26
N ASP A 87 -19.44 8.65 9.07
CA ASP A 87 -18.11 9.15 8.73
C ASP A 87 -17.09 8.77 9.81
N GLN A 88 -17.41 8.99 11.08
CA GLN A 88 -16.52 8.59 12.18
C GLN A 88 -16.20 7.10 12.15
N THR A 89 -17.19 6.24 11.90
CA THR A 89 -16.93 4.79 11.81
C THR A 89 -16.04 4.44 10.62
N THR A 90 -16.25 5.10 9.48
CA THR A 90 -15.43 4.93 8.27
C THR A 90 -13.99 5.35 8.55
N TRP A 91 -13.78 6.53 9.14
CA TRP A 91 -12.46 7.04 9.55
C TRP A 91 -11.75 6.13 10.54
N VAL A 92 -12.47 5.50 11.47
CA VAL A 92 -11.89 4.51 12.40
C VAL A 92 -11.46 3.25 11.66
N GLN A 93 -12.29 2.74 10.74
CA GLN A 93 -11.96 1.58 9.92
C GLN A 93 -10.74 1.84 9.02
N GLU A 94 -10.69 2.98 8.33
CA GLU A 94 -9.55 3.36 7.49
C GLU A 94 -8.26 3.49 8.29
N ARG A 95 -8.30 4.15 9.45
CA ARG A 95 -7.13 4.20 10.35
C ARG A 95 -6.70 2.83 10.84
N SER A 96 -7.65 1.94 11.13
CA SER A 96 -7.33 0.58 11.56
C SER A 96 -6.65 -0.23 10.43
N LYS A 97 -7.08 -0.05 9.17
CA LYS A 97 -6.44 -0.65 8.00
C LYS A 97 -5.04 -0.08 7.80
N HIS A 98 -4.90 1.25 7.82
CA HIS A 98 -3.60 1.90 7.68
C HIS A 98 -2.62 1.46 8.77
N ALA A 99 -3.08 1.35 10.02
CA ALA A 99 -2.25 0.85 11.13
C ALA A 99 -1.87 -0.64 10.97
N ALA A 100 -2.74 -1.46 10.37
CA ALA A 100 -2.42 -2.85 10.06
C ALA A 100 -1.38 -2.94 8.93
N ASP A 101 -1.54 -2.16 7.87
CA ASP A 101 -0.59 -2.07 6.76
C ASP A 101 0.77 -1.54 7.23
N GLU A 102 0.79 -0.54 8.12
CA GLU A 102 2.03 -0.03 8.69
C GLU A 102 2.81 -1.11 9.46
N ARG A 103 2.10 -1.97 10.21
CA ARG A 103 2.70 -3.12 10.91
C ARG A 103 3.26 -4.15 9.94
N THR A 104 2.57 -4.44 8.84
CA THR A 104 3.07 -5.40 7.84
C THR A 104 4.31 -4.87 7.14
N TRP A 105 4.32 -3.58 6.76
CA TRP A 105 5.51 -2.93 6.20
C TRP A 105 6.67 -2.86 7.20
N GLU A 106 6.41 -2.63 8.48
CA GLU A 106 7.44 -2.67 9.52
C GLU A 106 8.04 -4.08 9.65
N GLN A 107 7.20 -5.12 9.73
CA GLN A 107 7.66 -6.50 9.75
C GLN A 107 8.53 -6.82 8.53
N GLU A 108 8.05 -6.51 7.32
CA GLU A 108 8.82 -6.75 6.09
C GLU A 108 10.17 -6.01 6.08
N ARG A 109 10.19 -4.73 6.51
CA ARG A 109 11.44 -3.97 6.63
C ARG A 109 12.40 -4.61 7.62
N THR A 110 11.91 -5.09 8.76
CA THR A 110 12.74 -5.77 9.76
C THR A 110 13.27 -7.11 9.25
N THR A 111 12.45 -7.90 8.58
CA THR A 111 12.85 -9.17 7.94
C THR A 111 13.92 -8.94 6.89
N ARG A 112 13.70 -8.02 5.94
CA ARG A 112 14.70 -7.69 4.90
C ARG A 112 16.00 -7.16 5.48
N ARG A 113 15.95 -6.47 6.63
CA ARG A 113 17.15 -6.01 7.35
C ARG A 113 17.90 -7.19 7.96
N ALA A 114 17.19 -8.08 8.65
CA ALA A 114 17.76 -9.28 9.26
C ALA A 114 18.38 -10.21 8.21
N GLU A 115 17.70 -10.43 7.07
CA GLU A 115 18.22 -11.21 5.94
C GLU A 115 19.54 -10.64 5.41
N ARG A 116 19.62 -9.32 5.20
CA ARG A 116 20.87 -8.68 4.77
C ARG A 116 21.99 -8.82 5.81
N GLU A 117 21.67 -8.68 7.09
CA GLU A 117 22.63 -8.87 8.17
C GLU A 117 23.09 -10.34 8.27
N GLU A 118 22.20 -11.30 8.00
CA GLU A 118 22.53 -12.74 7.89
C GLU A 118 23.43 -13.03 6.68
N GLU A 119 23.10 -12.49 5.51
CA GLU A 119 23.90 -12.61 4.30
C GLU A 119 25.30 -12.00 4.48
N GLU A 120 25.39 -10.82 5.12
CA GLU A 120 26.68 -10.20 5.42
C GLU A 120 27.50 -11.04 6.41
N ARG A 121 26.87 -11.58 7.45
CA ARG A 121 27.54 -12.52 8.37
C ARG A 121 28.02 -13.77 7.65
N HIS A 122 27.18 -14.34 6.78
CA HIS A 122 27.55 -15.51 5.98
C HIS A 122 28.76 -15.21 5.09
N ARG A 123 28.71 -14.08 4.37
CA ARG A 123 29.80 -13.62 3.51
C ARG A 123 31.09 -13.42 4.30
N LEU A 124 31.03 -12.78 5.47
CA LEU A 124 32.20 -12.60 6.32
C LEU A 124 32.75 -13.92 6.87
N GLU A 125 31.89 -14.87 7.22
CA GLU A 125 32.28 -16.21 7.66
C GLU A 125 32.96 -16.99 6.53
N VAL A 126 32.43 -16.92 5.31
CA VAL A 126 33.06 -17.53 4.13
C VAL A 126 34.45 -16.93 3.90
N VAL A 127 34.59 -15.61 3.94
CA VAL A 127 35.89 -14.92 3.81
C VAL A 127 36.87 -15.33 4.93
N ARG A 128 36.38 -15.48 6.16
CA ARG A 128 37.18 -15.91 7.29
C ARG A 128 37.68 -17.34 7.12
N ARG A 129 36.81 -18.23 6.66
CA ARG A 129 37.12 -19.65 6.50
C ARG A 129 37.90 -19.96 5.22
N SER A 130 37.83 -19.10 4.21
CA SER A 130 38.65 -19.17 3.00
C SER A 130 40.06 -18.63 3.19
N GLN A 131 40.46 -18.24 4.40
CA GLN A 131 41.85 -17.90 4.71
C GLN A 131 42.78 -19.07 4.39
N GLY A 132 43.78 -18.82 3.54
CA GLY A 132 44.71 -19.85 3.05
C GLY A 132 44.36 -20.40 1.67
N VAL A 133 43.15 -20.13 1.15
CA VAL A 133 42.83 -20.38 -0.26
C VAL A 133 43.57 -19.34 -1.10
N TYR A 134 44.15 -19.74 -2.23
CA TYR A 134 44.84 -18.83 -3.13
C TYR A 134 44.69 -19.24 -4.60
N TRP A 135 44.79 -18.25 -5.48
CA TRP A 135 44.92 -18.45 -6.92
C TRP A 135 46.35 -18.84 -7.27
N THR A 136 46.53 -19.87 -8.10
CA THR A 136 47.82 -20.08 -8.76
C THR A 136 48.14 -18.92 -9.69
N GLU A 137 49.38 -18.84 -10.16
CA GLU A 137 49.78 -17.83 -11.14
C GLU A 137 48.84 -17.86 -12.37
N PRO A 138 48.19 -16.74 -12.73
CA PRO A 138 47.33 -16.68 -13.90
C PRO A 138 48.13 -16.92 -15.17
N HIS A 139 47.68 -17.87 -16.00
CA HIS A 139 48.31 -18.15 -17.28
C HIS A 139 47.44 -17.67 -18.43
N ALA A 140 48.12 -17.15 -19.45
CA ALA A 140 47.48 -16.66 -20.66
C ALA A 140 47.08 -17.85 -21.53
N GLU A 141 45.80 -17.91 -21.91
CA GLU A 141 45.27 -18.97 -22.77
C GLU A 141 45.20 -18.48 -24.23
N ARG A 142 44.37 -19.14 -25.05
CA ARG A 142 44.11 -18.71 -26.42
C ARG A 142 43.41 -17.35 -26.47
N CYS A 143 43.62 -16.63 -27.57
CA CYS A 143 42.85 -15.43 -27.86
C CYS A 143 41.36 -15.77 -27.96
N HIS A 144 40.53 -15.02 -27.24
CA HIS A 144 39.08 -15.20 -27.24
C HIS A 144 38.43 -14.43 -28.39
N SER A 145 38.83 -13.18 -28.55
CA SER A 145 38.31 -12.23 -29.55
C SER A 145 39.37 -11.22 -29.95
N TYR A 146 39.07 -10.34 -30.91
CA TYR A 146 39.99 -9.30 -31.37
C TYR A 146 40.48 -8.45 -30.21
N GLY A 147 41.80 -8.48 -29.95
CA GLY A 147 42.41 -7.76 -28.84
C GLY A 147 42.04 -8.28 -27.44
N THR A 148 41.42 -9.45 -27.33
CA THR A 148 40.98 -10.04 -26.06
C THR A 148 41.59 -11.42 -25.86
N ARG A 149 42.21 -11.64 -24.70
CA ARG A 149 42.69 -12.94 -24.24
C ARG A 149 41.97 -13.31 -22.95
N PHE A 150 41.65 -14.59 -22.77
CA PHE A 150 41.25 -15.06 -21.45
C PHE A 150 42.45 -15.62 -20.69
N TYR A 151 42.46 -15.37 -19.40
CA TYR A 151 43.44 -15.88 -18.45
C TYR A 151 42.74 -16.86 -17.52
N SER A 152 43.41 -17.95 -17.18
CA SER A 152 42.91 -18.96 -16.27
C SER A 152 43.85 -19.09 -15.06
N ALA A 153 43.27 -19.36 -13.89
CA ALA A 153 44.02 -19.67 -12.68
C ALA A 153 43.29 -20.75 -11.89
N ASN A 154 44.04 -21.66 -11.30
CA ASN A 154 43.49 -22.71 -10.45
C ASN A 154 43.36 -22.20 -9.02
N LEU A 155 42.25 -22.50 -8.38
CA LEU A 155 42.03 -22.25 -6.97
C LEU A 155 42.49 -23.45 -6.14
N LYS A 156 43.32 -23.21 -5.13
CA LYS A 156 43.90 -24.27 -4.28
C LYS A 156 43.49 -24.12 -2.82
N ASP A 157 43.60 -25.22 -2.09
CA ASP A 157 43.37 -25.33 -0.64
C ASP A 157 41.95 -24.96 -0.16
N ILE A 158 40.94 -25.25 -0.98
CA ILE A 158 39.52 -25.06 -0.64
C ILE A 158 39.13 -26.04 0.48
N PRO A 159 38.65 -25.56 1.64
CA PRO A 159 38.09 -26.42 2.68
C PRO A 159 36.93 -27.27 2.12
N GLY A 160 36.96 -28.58 2.37
CA GLY A 160 36.04 -29.54 1.75
C GLY A 160 34.56 -29.36 2.14
N ASP A 161 34.28 -28.58 3.16
CA ASP A 161 32.95 -28.29 3.69
C ASP A 161 32.40 -26.91 3.27
N LEU A 162 33.17 -26.13 2.49
CA LEU A 162 32.70 -24.89 1.88
C LEU A 162 32.20 -25.12 0.44
N ASN A 163 31.26 -24.27 0.01
CA ASN A 163 30.83 -24.26 -1.38
C ASN A 163 31.95 -23.67 -2.25
N TRP A 164 32.52 -24.50 -3.12
CA TRP A 164 33.63 -24.12 -3.99
C TRP A 164 33.31 -22.93 -4.91
N LEU A 165 32.04 -22.79 -5.34
CA LEU A 165 31.61 -21.70 -6.22
C LEU A 165 31.59 -20.37 -5.46
N GLU A 166 31.07 -20.39 -4.24
CA GLU A 166 31.03 -19.21 -3.37
C GLU A 166 32.43 -18.76 -2.97
N VAL A 167 33.33 -19.71 -2.67
CA VAL A 167 34.74 -19.40 -2.44
C VAL A 167 35.35 -18.76 -3.69
N CYS A 168 35.15 -19.36 -4.87
CA CYS A 168 35.68 -18.86 -6.15
C CYS A 168 35.27 -17.40 -6.44
N GLU A 169 34.02 -17.03 -6.17
CA GLU A 169 33.52 -15.67 -6.38
C GLU A 169 33.99 -14.65 -5.32
N SER A 170 34.34 -15.13 -4.12
CA SER A 170 34.73 -14.29 -2.97
C SER A 170 36.25 -14.15 -2.79
N MET A 171 37.05 -14.73 -3.68
CA MET A 171 38.51 -14.73 -3.58
C MET A 171 39.15 -13.34 -3.77
N PRO A 172 40.37 -13.13 -3.21
CA PRO A 172 41.14 -11.91 -3.42
C PRO A 172 41.48 -11.65 -4.90
N PRO A 173 41.74 -10.39 -5.28
CA PRO A 173 42.09 -10.02 -6.64
C PRO A 173 43.37 -10.68 -7.15
N VAL A 174 43.42 -11.02 -8.44
CA VAL A 174 44.62 -11.46 -9.15
C VAL A 174 45.29 -10.30 -9.88
N VAL A 175 46.60 -10.39 -10.09
CA VAL A 175 47.37 -9.40 -10.87
C VAL A 175 47.59 -9.91 -12.28
N ILE A 176 47.02 -9.24 -13.28
CA ILE A 176 47.26 -9.52 -14.71
C ILE A 176 47.73 -8.22 -15.36
N HIS A 177 48.86 -8.26 -16.07
CA HIS A 177 49.49 -7.07 -16.67
C HIS A 177 49.73 -5.91 -15.68
N GLY A 178 50.01 -6.23 -14.41
CA GLY A 178 50.21 -5.23 -13.36
C GLY A 178 48.93 -4.54 -12.86
N GLN A 179 47.75 -5.00 -13.29
CA GLN A 179 46.45 -4.51 -12.80
C GLN A 179 45.74 -5.56 -11.94
N ASN A 180 45.01 -5.10 -10.92
CA ASN A 180 44.26 -5.96 -10.01
C ASN A 180 42.86 -6.24 -10.56
N PHE A 181 42.51 -7.51 -10.72
CA PHE A 181 41.19 -7.98 -11.10
C PHE A 181 40.55 -8.70 -9.93
N GLY A 182 39.39 -8.22 -9.48
CA GLY A 182 38.63 -8.83 -8.38
C GLY A 182 38.05 -10.19 -8.77
N LYS A 183 36.72 -10.27 -8.82
CA LYS A 183 36.04 -11.53 -9.13
C LYS A 183 36.38 -12.05 -10.55
N PRO A 184 36.56 -13.37 -10.73
CA PRO A 184 36.64 -13.96 -12.06
C PRO A 184 35.35 -13.73 -12.85
N SER A 185 35.47 -13.72 -14.18
CA SER A 185 34.32 -13.65 -15.08
C SER A 185 33.55 -14.96 -15.14
N ASN A 186 34.23 -16.09 -14.95
CA ASN A 186 33.63 -17.41 -14.84
C ASN A 186 34.38 -18.28 -13.81
N CYS A 187 33.65 -19.14 -13.11
CA CYS A 187 34.14 -20.09 -12.12
C CYS A 187 33.68 -21.50 -12.52
N ASP A 188 34.57 -22.29 -13.10
CA ASP A 188 34.29 -23.66 -13.52
C ASP A 188 35.00 -24.66 -12.61
N ARG A 189 34.46 -25.88 -12.52
CA ARG A 189 35.09 -26.98 -11.80
C ARG A 189 35.48 -28.09 -12.76
N ASP A 190 36.78 -28.28 -12.96
CA ASP A 190 37.32 -29.37 -13.75
C ASP A 190 37.82 -30.49 -12.81
N GLY A 191 36.99 -31.53 -12.67
CA GLY A 191 37.21 -32.62 -11.72
C GLY A 191 37.31 -32.13 -10.28
N ASN A 192 38.52 -32.17 -9.71
CA ASN A 192 38.79 -31.73 -8.34
C ASN A 192 39.48 -30.36 -8.25
N THR A 193 39.66 -29.66 -9.37
CA THR A 193 40.25 -28.32 -9.38
C THR A 193 39.19 -27.32 -9.81
N VAL A 194 39.16 -26.18 -9.12
CA VAL A 194 38.32 -25.05 -9.48
C VAL A 194 39.16 -24.07 -10.28
N VAL A 195 38.63 -23.59 -11.39
CA VAL A 195 39.31 -22.74 -12.36
C VAL A 195 38.55 -21.42 -12.47
N GLY A 196 39.22 -20.31 -12.15
CA GLY A 196 38.74 -18.97 -12.40
C GLY A 196 39.20 -18.52 -13.79
N THR A 197 38.33 -17.83 -14.53
CA THR A 197 38.63 -17.27 -15.85
C THR A 197 38.37 -15.76 -15.87
N TRP A 198 39.30 -14.99 -16.44
CA TRP A 198 39.18 -13.54 -16.65
C TRP A 198 39.36 -13.19 -18.12
N TYR A 199 38.49 -12.36 -18.69
CA TYR A 199 38.63 -11.85 -20.06
C TYR A 199 39.30 -10.47 -20.04
N ILE A 200 40.47 -10.37 -20.67
CA ILE A 200 41.30 -9.17 -20.68
C ILE A 200 41.40 -8.63 -22.10
N ASP A 201 40.98 -7.38 -22.29
CA ASP A 201 40.85 -6.71 -23.59
C ASP A 201 41.91 -5.61 -23.85
N PHE A 202 42.88 -5.46 -22.94
CA PHE A 202 43.97 -4.50 -23.06
C PHE A 202 45.33 -5.18 -22.99
N ASN A 203 46.35 -4.52 -23.54
CA ASN A 203 47.74 -5.01 -23.58
C ASN A 203 47.88 -6.44 -24.16
N GLU A 204 46.99 -6.82 -25.09
CA GLU A 204 47.02 -8.09 -25.83
C GLU A 204 47.33 -7.88 -27.34
N PRO A 205 48.53 -7.36 -27.70
CA PRO A 205 48.88 -7.16 -29.11
C PRO A 205 48.92 -8.46 -29.90
N SER A 206 49.23 -9.59 -29.24
CA SER A 206 49.22 -10.91 -29.86
C SER A 206 47.83 -11.41 -30.27
N CYS A 207 46.75 -10.80 -29.75
CA CYS A 207 45.39 -11.12 -30.13
C CYS A 207 44.82 -10.18 -31.20
N LYS A 208 45.69 -9.39 -31.85
CA LYS A 208 45.35 -8.58 -33.02
C LYS A 208 46.07 -9.17 -34.24
N PRO A 209 45.37 -9.43 -35.36
CA PRO A 209 46.05 -9.79 -36.60
C PRO A 209 46.96 -8.64 -37.02
N TYR A 210 48.21 -8.96 -37.35
CA TYR A 210 49.10 -8.04 -38.03
C TYR A 210 49.08 -8.39 -39.52
N TRP A 211 49.11 -7.35 -40.35
CA TRP A 211 49.30 -7.49 -41.78
C TRP A 211 50.78 -7.24 -42.05
N ASP A 212 51.45 -8.18 -42.70
CA ASP A 212 52.81 -7.97 -43.20
C ASP A 212 52.77 -7.18 -44.52
N ASP A 213 53.90 -6.59 -44.90
CA ASP A 213 53.99 -5.79 -46.12
C ASP A 213 53.77 -6.68 -47.36
N PHE A 214 52.64 -6.48 -48.04
CA PHE A 214 52.36 -7.15 -49.31
C PHE A 214 53.32 -6.63 -50.38
N THR A 215 54.35 -7.42 -50.71
CA THR A 215 55.22 -7.12 -51.85
C THR A 215 54.52 -7.57 -53.13
N ASP A 216 54.08 -6.62 -53.94
CA ASP A 216 53.46 -6.88 -55.23
C ASP A 216 54.50 -7.43 -56.23
N LEU A 217 54.41 -8.72 -56.57
CA LEU A 217 55.40 -9.43 -57.41
C LEU A 217 55.38 -8.98 -58.89
N VAL A 218 54.52 -8.03 -59.28
CA VAL A 218 54.35 -7.58 -60.67
C VAL A 218 55.59 -6.84 -61.22
N ARG A 219 56.53 -6.39 -60.37
CA ARG A 219 57.72 -5.63 -60.82
C ARG A 219 58.94 -6.50 -61.20
N ALA A 220 58.92 -7.81 -60.96
CA ALA A 220 60.10 -8.67 -61.15
C ALA A 220 60.36 -9.15 -62.60
N ILE A 221 59.47 -8.86 -63.56
CA ILE A 221 59.60 -9.38 -64.95
C ILE A 221 60.13 -8.34 -65.95
N ARG A 222 60.24 -7.04 -65.61
CA ARG A 222 60.52 -5.99 -66.62
C ARG A 222 61.96 -5.51 -66.80
N SER A 223 62.97 -6.10 -66.16
CA SER A 223 64.37 -5.66 -66.26
C SER A 223 65.36 -6.65 -66.89
N ARG A 224 64.92 -7.78 -67.46
CA ARG A 224 65.77 -8.71 -68.24
C ARG A 224 65.32 -8.87 -69.69
N ALA A 225 65.10 -7.78 -70.41
CA ALA A 225 64.81 -7.83 -71.84
C ALA A 225 65.33 -6.60 -72.60
N THR A 226 66.63 -6.30 -72.54
CA THR A 226 67.31 -5.46 -73.55
C THR A 226 68.84 -5.63 -73.45
N ALA A 227 69.37 -6.69 -74.07
CA ALA A 227 70.70 -6.70 -74.73
C ALA A 227 71.04 -8.13 -75.19
N PHE A 228 70.32 -8.65 -76.19
CA PHE A 228 70.89 -9.64 -77.11
C PHE A 228 71.06 -8.94 -78.45
N HIS A 229 72.31 -8.63 -78.77
CA HIS A 229 72.73 -8.19 -80.10
C HIS A 229 72.53 -9.35 -81.08
N CYS A 230 71.72 -9.10 -82.12
CA CYS A 230 71.66 -9.94 -83.31
C CYS A 230 72.96 -9.80 -84.11
N SER A 231 73.58 -10.93 -84.44
CA SER A 231 74.45 -11.07 -85.62
C SER A 231 74.05 -12.37 -86.31
N GLY A 232 73.80 -12.24 -87.61
CA GLY A 232 72.88 -13.07 -88.35
C GLY A 232 73.34 -14.49 -88.64
N PHE A 233 72.38 -15.35 -88.92
CA PHE A 233 72.53 -16.33 -89.97
C PHE A 233 71.26 -16.39 -90.82
N GLN A 234 71.49 -16.20 -92.10
CA GLN A 234 70.58 -16.12 -93.21
C GLN A 234 70.28 -17.56 -93.65
N LEU A 235 69.01 -17.92 -93.85
CA LEU A 235 68.72 -19.04 -94.74
C LEU A 235 67.63 -18.65 -95.75
N VAL A 236 68.08 -18.71 -96.99
CA VAL A 236 67.43 -18.34 -98.23
C VAL A 236 66.41 -19.41 -98.62
N LEU A 237 65.25 -18.93 -99.09
CA LEU A 237 64.23 -19.68 -99.81
C LEU A 237 64.77 -20.46 -101.01
N ARG A 238 64.30 -21.69 -101.19
CA ARG A 238 63.95 -22.33 -102.47
C ARG A 238 62.92 -23.42 -102.14
N ALA A 239 61.86 -23.68 -102.88
CA ALA A 239 61.14 -23.00 -103.96
C ALA A 239 59.79 -23.73 -104.02
#